data_AF-A0A3B0C0H4-F1
#
_entry.id   AF-A0A3B0C0H4-F1
#
_cell.length_a   1.000
_cell.length_b   1.000
_cell.length_c   1.000
_cell.angle_alpha   90.00
_cell.angle_beta   90.00
_cell.angle_gamma   90.00
#
_symmetry.space_group_name_H-M   'P 1'
#
loop_
_entity.id
_entity.type
_entity.pdbx_description
1 polymer ?
#
loop_
_entity_poly.entity_id
_entity_poly.type
_entity_poly.pdbx_seq_one_letter_code
_entity_poly.pdbx_strand_id
1 'polypeptide(L)' 'MELGVDKMGKKFNREEFKHQLKKEHPKVIDKAYLLANGMIEVHGYSKEKAFREALDIARTWLENGERYPTKMDW' A
#
# COMPACT_ATOMS: atom_id res chain seq x y z
N MET A 1 -0.19 -25.27 -20.75
CA MET A 1 -0.22 -23.86 -20.30
C MET A 1 -0.23 -23.92 -18.77
N GLU A 2 0.93 -23.86 -18.15
CA GLU A 2 1.06 -23.94 -16.69
C GLU A 2 0.68 -22.57 -16.09
N LEU A 3 -0.48 -22.48 -15.47
CA LEU A 3 -0.88 -21.31 -14.68
C LEU A 3 -1.19 -21.80 -13.27
N GLY A 4 -0.33 -21.48 -12.31
CA GLY A 4 -0.68 -21.73 -10.92
C GLY A 4 0.43 -21.72 -9.88
N VAL A 5 1.69 -21.44 -10.24
CA VAL A 5 2.76 -21.36 -9.24
C VAL A 5 3.01 -19.89 -8.89
N ASP A 6 2.87 -19.57 -7.60
CA ASP A 6 3.45 -18.40 -6.91
C ASP A 6 2.72 -17.03 -6.88
N LYS A 7 1.44 -17.01 -6.46
CA LYS A 7 0.82 -15.76 -5.93
C LYS A 7 0.73 -15.68 -4.41
N MET A 8 1.05 -16.76 -3.68
CA MET A 8 0.89 -16.83 -2.22
C MET A 8 1.85 -15.89 -1.46
N GLY A 9 2.95 -15.46 -2.07
CA GLY A 9 3.96 -14.59 -1.44
C GLY A 9 3.96 -13.11 -1.86
N LYS A 10 3.15 -12.69 -2.85
CA LYS A 10 3.29 -11.34 -3.45
C LYS A 10 2.60 -10.23 -2.66
N LYS A 11 1.41 -10.48 -2.11
CA LYS A 11 0.60 -9.46 -1.41
C LYS A 11 0.93 -9.36 0.08
N PHE A 12 0.54 -8.25 0.70
CA PHE A 12 0.58 -8.10 2.15
C PHE A 12 -0.63 -8.77 2.80
N ASN A 13 -0.41 -9.53 3.88
CA ASN A 13 -1.45 -9.83 4.85
C ASN A 13 -1.80 -8.54 5.62
N ARG A 14 -3.08 -8.35 5.92
CA ARG A 14 -3.57 -7.23 6.72
C ARG A 14 -2.96 -7.19 8.13
N GLU A 15 -2.74 -8.34 8.77
CA GLU A 15 -2.10 -8.39 10.09
C GLU A 15 -0.63 -8.01 10.05
N GLU A 16 0.13 -8.55 9.08
CA GLU A 16 1.53 -8.17 8.86
C GLU A 16 1.67 -6.67 8.58
N PHE A 17 0.78 -6.12 7.74
CA PHE A 17 0.77 -4.72 7.38
C PHE A 17 0.45 -3.82 8.58
N LYS A 18 -0.56 -4.20 9.38
CA LYS A 18 -0.91 -3.51 10.64
C LYS A 18 0.24 -3.56 11.65
N HIS A 19 0.93 -4.71 11.76
CA HIS A 19 2.03 -4.88 12.69
C HIS A 19 3.20 -3.94 12.40
N GLN A 20 3.46 -3.62 11.13
CA GLN A 20 4.49 -2.66 10.73
C GLN A 20 4.13 -1.20 11.06
N LEU A 21 2.84 -0.90 11.32
CA LEU A 21 2.31 0.46 11.46
C LEU A 21 1.66 0.73 12.84
N LYS A 22 2.13 0.09 13.92
CA LYS A 22 1.50 0.12 15.26
C LYS A 22 1.17 1.51 15.86
N LYS A 23 1.77 2.60 15.39
CA LYS A 23 1.51 3.98 15.87
C LYS A 23 0.80 4.87 14.84
N GLU A 24 0.40 4.31 13.71
CA GLU A 24 -0.15 5.04 12.59
C GLU A 24 -1.67 5.21 12.71
N HIS A 25 -2.23 6.23 12.07
CA HIS A 25 -3.68 6.46 12.10
C HIS A 25 -4.44 5.31 11.40
N PRO A 26 -5.56 4.78 11.94
CA PRO A 26 -6.27 3.63 11.35
C PRO A 26 -6.63 3.82 9.87
N LYS A 27 -7.05 5.04 9.49
CA LYS A 27 -7.36 5.36 8.08
C LYS A 27 -6.12 5.30 7.18
N VAL A 28 -4.94 5.70 7.68
CA VAL A 28 -3.68 5.60 6.92
C VAL A 28 -3.31 4.13 6.72
N ILE A 29 -3.45 3.31 7.76
CA ILE A 29 -3.15 1.87 7.69
C ILE A 29 -4.02 1.18 6.63
N ASP A 30 -5.34 1.40 6.66
CA ASP A 30 -6.25 0.77 5.70
C ASP A 30 -6.01 1.26 4.27
N LYS A 31 -5.74 2.57 4.11
CA LYS A 31 -5.45 3.17 2.81
C LYS A 31 -4.15 2.65 2.21
N ALA A 32 -3.07 2.65 3.00
CA ALA A 32 -1.76 2.16 2.58
C ALA A 32 -1.82 0.67 2.27
N TYR A 33 -2.58 -0.13 3.01
CA TYR A 33 -2.78 -1.56 2.71
C TYR A 33 -3.37 -1.80 1.32
N LEU A 34 -4.42 -1.05 0.97
CA LEU A 34 -5.07 -1.16 -0.33
C LEU A 34 -4.16 -0.70 -1.47
N LEU A 35 -3.50 0.45 -1.29
CA LEU A 35 -2.57 1.01 -2.27
C LEU A 35 -1.39 0.07 -2.52
N ALA A 36 -0.75 -0.44 -1.46
CA ALA A 36 0.41 -1.31 -1.60
C ALA A 36 0.06 -2.60 -2.36
N ASN A 37 -1.08 -3.22 -2.04
CA ASN A 37 -1.53 -4.42 -2.74
C ASN A 37 -1.91 -4.15 -4.20
N GLY A 38 -2.52 -2.99 -4.49
CA GLY A 38 -2.79 -2.54 -5.86
C GLY A 38 -1.50 -2.35 -6.66
N MET A 39 -0.48 -1.70 -6.08
CA MET A 39 0.83 -1.50 -6.71
C MET A 39 1.54 -2.82 -7.04
N ILE A 40 1.47 -3.79 -6.14
CA ILE A 40 2.04 -5.12 -6.38
C ILE A 40 1.30 -5.85 -7.50
N GLU A 41 -0.03 -5.82 -7.48
CA GLU A 41 -0.87 -6.59 -8.41
C GLU A 41 -0.92 -6.00 -9.81
N VAL A 42 -1.05 -4.68 -9.91
CA VAL A 42 -1.24 -3.97 -11.18
C VAL A 42 0.10 -3.56 -11.79
N HIS A 43 1.03 -3.08 -10.98
CA HIS A 43 2.29 -2.50 -11.46
C HIS A 43 3.51 -3.40 -11.22
N GLY A 44 3.34 -4.56 -10.57
CA GLY A 44 4.43 -5.51 -10.33
C GLY A 44 5.49 -4.99 -9.35
N TYR A 45 5.14 -4.05 -8.48
CA TYR A 45 6.07 -3.49 -7.51
C TYR A 45 6.56 -4.55 -6.52
N SER A 46 7.79 -4.38 -6.02
CA SER A 46 8.26 -5.13 -4.85
C SER A 46 7.46 -4.72 -3.60
N LYS A 47 7.33 -5.62 -2.63
CA LYS A 47 6.65 -5.35 -1.35
C LYS A 47 7.19 -4.10 -0.67
N GLU A 48 8.51 -3.97 -0.60
CA GLU A 48 9.18 -2.84 0.06
C GLU A 48 8.87 -1.50 -0.63
N LYS A 49 8.95 -1.46 -1.97
CA LYS A 49 8.62 -0.26 -2.75
C LYS A 49 7.14 0.11 -2.58
N ALA A 50 6.26 -0.87 -2.75
CA ALA A 50 4.82 -0.68 -2.59
C ALA A 50 4.44 -0.20 -1.18
N PHE A 51 5.09 -0.73 -0.14
CA PHE A 51 4.84 -0.32 1.25
C PHE A 51 5.20 1.15 1.48
N ARG A 52 6.41 1.56 1.08
CA ARG A 52 6.89 2.94 1.28
C ARG A 52 6.00 3.95 0.55
N GLU A 53 5.77 3.74 -0.74
CA GLU A 53 4.97 4.67 -1.56
C GLU A 53 3.52 4.71 -1.09
N ALA A 54 2.92 3.56 -0.78
CA ALA A 54 1.55 3.52 -0.29
C ALA A 54 1.38 4.25 1.05
N LEU A 55 2.37 4.13 1.95
CA LEU A 55 2.35 4.79 3.25
C LEU A 55 2.48 6.31 3.10
N ASP A 56 3.38 6.77 2.23
CA ASP A 56 3.57 8.19 1.94
C ASP A 56 2.28 8.80 1.37
N ILE A 57 1.72 8.18 0.33
CA ILE A 57 0.45 8.61 -0.28
C ILE A 57 -0.69 8.63 0.75
N ALA A 58 -0.78 7.61 1.61
CA ALA A 58 -1.82 7.53 2.62
C ALA A 58 -1.69 8.61 3.70
N ARG A 59 -0.47 8.97 4.12
CA ARG A 59 -0.22 10.07 5.06
C ARG A 59 -0.55 11.41 4.44
N THR A 60 -0.05 11.69 3.24
CA THR A 60 -0.37 12.92 2.50
C THR A 60 -1.88 13.06 2.26
N TRP A 61 -2.57 11.95 1.94
CA TRP A 61 -4.02 11.93 1.81
C TRP A 61 -4.72 12.34 3.11
N LEU A 62 -4.28 11.84 4.27
CA LEU A 62 -4.85 12.21 5.56
C LEU A 62 -4.54 13.69 5.90
N GLU A 63 -3.30 14.12 5.73
CA GLU A 63 -2.84 15.50 5.96
C GLU A 63 -3.61 16.51 5.09
N ASN A 64 -3.97 16.12 3.88
CA ASN A 64 -4.79 16.93 2.95
C ASN A 64 -6.30 16.85 3.22
N GLY A 65 -6.72 16.42 4.41
CA GLY A 65 -8.14 16.34 4.77
C GLY A 65 -8.88 15.26 3.98
N GLU A 66 -8.26 14.09 3.82
CA GLU A 66 -8.79 12.94 3.09
C GLU A 66 -8.99 13.20 1.58
N ARG A 67 -8.16 14.07 1.01
CA ARG A 67 -8.13 14.39 -0.43
C ARG A 67 -6.80 14.00 -1.03
N TYR A 68 -6.83 13.50 -2.26
CA TYR A 68 -5.59 13.32 -3.02
C TYR A 68 -5.09 14.68 -3.48
N PRO A 69 -3.78 14.97 -3.35
CA PRO A 69 -3.22 16.19 -3.90
C PRO A 69 -3.45 16.22 -5.41
N THR A 70 -3.98 17.34 -5.91
CA THR A 70 -4.33 17.54 -7.32
C THR A 70 -3.12 17.74 -8.22
N LYS A 71 -1.93 17.93 -7.63
CA LYS A 71 -0.63 17.93 -8.30
C LYS A 71 0.26 16.98 -7.52
N MET A 72 0.53 15.83 -8.10
CA MET A 72 1.55 14.91 -7.64
C MET A 72 2.65 14.96 -8.70
N ASP A 73 3.80 15.55 -8.38
CA ASP A 73 4.98 15.49 -9.25
C ASP A 73 5.66 14.12 -9.02
N TRP A 74 5.19 13.08 -9.73
CA TRP A 74 5.86 11.78 -9.85
C TRP A 74 6.39 11.59 -11.26
#